data_AF-A0A2R6HFK2-F1
#
_entry.id   AF-A0A2R6HFK2-F1
#
_cell.length_a   1.000
_cell.length_b   1.000
_cell.length_c   1.000
_cell.angle_alpha   90.00
_cell.angle_beta   90.00
_cell.angle_gamma   90.00
#
_symmetry.space_group_name_H-M   'P 1'
#
loop_
_entity.id
_entity.type
_entity.pdbx_description
1 polymer ?
#
loop_
_entity_poly.entity_id
_entity_poly.type
_entity_poly.pdbx_seq_one_letter_code
_entity_poly.pdbx_strand_id
1 'polypeptide(L)'
;MSAPFEAASYLFRSERRVHVLELLAGEPRTPGELAAETDASRKTVRRALGRFEEFGWVRRTDRLRLQPPAVAGDGGPRGQRHLPRAADQRELR
;
A
#
# COMPACT_ATOMS: atom_id res chain seq x y z
N MET A 1 -18.18 -8.44 -13.07
CA MET A 1 -17.69 -9.05 -11.82
C MET A 1 -17.60 -7.94 -10.78
N SER A 2 -17.54 -8.25 -9.48
CA SER A 2 -17.34 -7.19 -8.48
C SER A 2 -15.90 -6.66 -8.53
N ALA A 3 -15.71 -5.37 -8.25
CA ALA A 3 -14.38 -4.76 -8.25
C ALA A 3 -13.35 -5.50 -7.35
N PRO A 4 -13.70 -5.99 -6.14
CA PRO A 4 -12.78 -6.79 -5.33
C PRO A 4 -12.31 -8.08 -6.01
N PHE A 5 -13.21 -8.77 -6.72
CA PHE A 5 -12.88 -10.00 -7.43
C PHE A 5 -11.94 -9.74 -8.61
N GLU A 6 -12.15 -8.65 -9.35
CA GLU A 6 -11.28 -8.26 -10.45
C GLU A 6 -9.87 -7.88 -9.97
N ALA A 7 -9.80 -7.22 -8.82
CA ALA A 7 -8.54 -6.85 -8.17
C ALA A 7 -7.76 -8.11 -7.73
N ALA A 8 -8.41 -9.03 -7.01
CA ALA A 8 -7.79 -10.31 -6.63
C ALA A 8 -7.35 -11.12 -7.85
N SER A 9 -8.21 -11.25 -8.86
CA SER A 9 -7.92 -11.94 -10.13
C SER A 9 -6.73 -11.33 -10.88
N TYR A 10 -6.52 -10.01 -10.76
CA TYR A 10 -5.36 -9.38 -11.34
C TYR A 10 -4.06 -9.85 -10.68
N LEU A 11 -4.01 -9.96 -9.36
CA LEU A 11 -2.80 -10.42 -8.66
C LEU A 11 -2.47 -11.87 -8.99
N PHE A 12 -3.46 -12.77 -8.94
CA PHE A 12 -3.25 -14.21 -9.14
C PHE A 12 -2.71 -14.59 -10.53
N ARG A 13 -2.88 -13.71 -11.53
CA ARG A 13 -2.42 -13.97 -12.90
C ARG A 13 -0.92 -13.72 -13.10
N SER A 14 -0.18 -13.23 -12.11
CA SER A 14 1.27 -13.01 -12.23
C SER A 14 1.92 -12.75 -10.88
N GLU A 15 2.84 -13.63 -10.46
CA GLU A 15 3.65 -13.45 -9.24
C GLU A 15 4.40 -12.12 -9.20
N ARG A 16 4.88 -11.62 -10.35
CA ARG A 16 5.52 -10.30 -10.46
C ARG A 16 4.65 -9.19 -9.86
N ARG A 17 3.32 -9.28 -9.98
CA ARG A 17 2.41 -8.24 -9.47
C ARG A 17 2.42 -8.22 -7.95
N VAL A 18 2.43 -9.41 -7.33
CA VAL A 18 2.57 -9.56 -5.87
C VAL A 18 3.94 -9.06 -5.45
N HIS A 19 5.00 -9.47 -6.14
CA HIS A 19 6.37 -9.05 -5.83
C HIS A 19 6.58 -7.52 -5.89
N VAL A 20 6.01 -6.83 -6.88
CA VAL A 20 6.06 -5.36 -6.93
C VAL A 20 5.37 -4.72 -5.71
N LEU A 21 4.25 -5.29 -5.24
CA LEU A 21 3.59 -4.80 -4.04
C LEU A 21 4.42 -5.07 -2.78
N GLU A 22 5.04 -6.24 -2.66
CA GLU A 22 5.95 -6.53 -1.53
C GLU A 22 7.11 -5.53 -1.46
N LEU A 23 7.73 -5.20 -2.59
CA LEU A 23 8.79 -4.20 -2.66
C LEU A 23 8.30 -2.79 -2.23
N LEU A 24 7.10 -2.40 -2.66
CA LEU A 24 6.48 -1.13 -2.28
C LEU A 24 5.99 -1.10 -0.82
N ALA A 25 5.72 -2.26 -0.22
CA ALA A 25 5.34 -2.39 1.19
C ALA A 25 6.54 -2.13 2.10
N GLY A 26 7.75 -2.52 1.67
CA GLY A 26 8.99 -2.29 2.42
C GLY A 26 9.39 -0.83 2.45
N GLU A 27 9.52 -0.20 1.28
CA GLU A 27 9.90 1.22 1.19
C GLU A 27 9.43 1.89 -0.11
N PRO A 28 9.36 3.23 -0.15
CA PRO A 28 8.99 3.94 -1.37
C PRO A 28 10.04 3.77 -2.48
N ARG A 29 9.63 3.22 -3.62
CA ARG A 29 10.49 2.97 -4.79
C ARG A 29 10.06 3.77 -6.02
N THR A 30 10.99 3.91 -6.96
CA THR A 30 10.76 4.44 -8.30
C THR A 30 10.44 3.31 -9.30
N PRO A 31 9.80 3.62 -10.44
CA PRO A 31 9.59 2.62 -11.49
C PRO A 31 10.88 2.05 -12.09
N GLY A 32 12.01 2.74 -11.94
CA GLY A 32 13.32 2.26 -12.39
C GLY A 32 13.87 1.17 -11.49
N GLU A 33 13.82 1.39 -10.18
CA GLU A 33 14.26 0.40 -9.17
C GLU A 33 13.39 -0.86 -9.23
N LEU A 34 12.08 -0.71 -9.35
CA LEU A 34 11.17 -1.85 -9.49
C LEU A 34 11.44 -2.65 -10.77
N ALA A 35 11.83 -2.00 -11.87
CA ALA A 35 12.17 -2.68 -13.12
C ALA A 35 13.44 -3.51 -12.99
N ALA A 36 14.45 -2.98 -12.29
CA ALA A 36 15.69 -3.69 -12.01
C ALA A 36 15.45 -4.91 -11.10
N GLU A 37 14.68 -4.74 -10.03
CA GLU A 37 14.44 -5.79 -9.04
C GLU A 37 13.55 -6.93 -9.57
N THR A 38 12.61 -6.61 -10.47
CA THR A 38 11.62 -7.59 -10.97
C THR A 38 11.96 -8.19 -12.33
N ASP A 39 13.19 -7.95 -12.83
CA ASP A 39 13.66 -8.32 -14.18
C ASP A 39 12.60 -8.02 -15.26
N ALA A 40 12.05 -6.81 -15.21
CA ALA A 40 10.96 -6.39 -16.07
C ALA A 40 11.27 -5.08 -16.76
N SER A 41 10.71 -4.88 -17.95
CA SER A 41 10.81 -3.58 -18.59
C SER A 41 10.12 -2.49 -17.74
N ARG A 42 10.69 -1.28 -17.74
CA ARG A 42 10.07 -0.10 -17.11
C ARG A 42 8.64 0.15 -17.62
N LYS A 43 8.34 -0.19 -18.88
CA LYS A 43 7.00 -0.12 -19.47
C LYS A 43 6.04 -1.11 -18.80
N THR A 44 6.48 -2.35 -18.59
CA THR A 44 5.71 -3.39 -17.88
C THR A 44 5.40 -2.95 -16.46
N VAL A 45 6.40 -2.46 -15.73
CA VAL A 45 6.23 -1.95 -14.36
C VAL A 45 5.25 -0.78 -14.32
N ARG A 46 5.41 0.22 -15.19
CA ARG A 46 4.47 1.36 -15.26
C ARG A 46 3.03 0.94 -15.54
N ARG A 47 2.83 -0.09 -16.38
CA ARG A 47 1.50 -0.64 -16.66
C ARG A 47 0.89 -1.32 -15.43
N ALA A 48 1.69 -2.04 -14.65
CA ALA A 48 1.23 -2.64 -13.40
C ALA A 48 0.86 -1.57 -12.36
N LEU A 49 1.72 -0.57 -12.19
CA LEU A 49 1.49 0.55 -11.28
C LEU A 49 0.22 1.33 -11.60
N GLY A 50 -0.07 1.58 -12.89
CA GLY A 50 -1.32 2.24 -13.29
C GLY A 50 -2.55 1.45 -12.84
N ARG A 51 -2.53 0.12 -12.98
CA ARG A 51 -3.64 -0.71 -12.51
C ARG A 51 -3.71 -0.79 -10.99
N PHE A 52 -2.58 -0.76 -10.29
CA PHE A 52 -2.57 -0.68 -8.83
C PHE A 52 -3.16 0.65 -8.32
N GLU A 53 -2.94 1.74 -9.05
CA GLU A 53 -3.54 3.05 -8.76
C GLU A 53 -5.05 3.03 -9.01
N GLU A 54 -5.50 2.41 -10.12
CA GLU A 54 -6.94 2.15 -10.38
C GLU A 54 -7.62 1.35 -9.26
N PHE A 55 -6.90 0.38 -8.66
CA PHE A 55 -7.38 -0.39 -7.52
C PHE A 55 -7.18 0.30 -6.16
N GLY A 56 -6.56 1.48 -6.12
CA GLY A 56 -6.30 2.23 -4.90
C GLY A 56 -5.22 1.62 -3.99
N TRP A 57 -4.39 0.70 -4.49
CA TRP A 57 -3.32 0.06 -3.73
C TRP A 57 -2.04 0.88 -3.69
N VAL A 58 -1.83 1.74 -4.68
CA VAL A 58 -0.64 2.58 -4.78
C VAL A 58 -1.08 3.99 -5.11
N ARG A 59 -0.43 4.97 -4.51
CA ARG A 59 -0.58 6.38 -4.88
C ARG A 59 0.72 6.92 -5.42
N ARG A 60 0.67 7.63 -6.54
CA ARG A 60 1.80 8.42 -7.03
C ARG A 60 2.05 9.62 -6.11
N THR A 61 3.26 9.70 -5.57
CA THR A 61 3.85 10.90 -4.96
C THR A 61 5.26 11.07 -5.57
N ASP A 62 6.19 11.81 -4.96
CA ASP A 62 7.58 11.88 -5.44
C ASP A 62 8.28 10.50 -5.42
N ARG A 63 7.78 9.58 -4.58
CA ARG A 63 8.04 8.12 -4.62
C ARG A 63 6.72 7.34 -4.46
N LEU A 64 6.63 6.09 -4.92
CA LEU A 64 5.38 5.31 -4.83
C LEU A 64 5.21 4.73 -3.42
N ARG A 65 4.02 4.82 -2.83
CA ARG A 65 3.69 4.19 -1.55
C ARG A 65 2.49 3.27 -1.67
N LEU A 66 2.53 2.15 -0.96
CA LEU A 66 1.40 1.25 -0.79
C LEU A 66 0.37 1.89 0.16
N GLN A 67 -0.89 1.85 -0.22
CA GLN A 67 -2.01 2.26 0.60
C GLN A 67 -2.93 1.03 0.76
N PRO A 68 -3.41 0.71 1.98
CA PRO A 68 -4.46 -0.28 2.10
C PRO A 68 -5.65 0.19 1.24
N PRO A 69 -6.29 -0.71 0.46
CA PRO A 69 -7.48 -0.34 -0.28
C PRO A 69 -8.43 0.31 0.72
N ALA A 70 -8.99 1.46 0.36
CA ALA A 70 -9.99 2.11 1.18
C ALA A 70 -11.07 1.05 1.47
N VAL A 71 -11.04 0.50 2.68
CA VAL A 71 -12.13 -0.33 3.16
C VAL A 71 -13.33 0.59 3.05
N ALA A 72 -14.23 0.29 2.11
CA ALA A 72 -15.51 0.96 2.02
C ALA A 72 -16.07 0.91 3.43
N GLY A 73 -16.14 2.08 4.06
CA GLY A 73 -16.24 2.19 5.50
C GLY A 73 -17.44 1.40 5.99
N ASP A 74 -17.18 0.32 6.71
CA ASP A 74 -18.16 -0.20 7.63
C ASP A 74 -18.16 0.79 8.81
N GLY A 75 -19.23 1.57 8.90
CA GLY A 75 -19.41 2.61 9.90
C GLY A 75 -19.51 2.00 11.30
N GLY A 76 -18.37 1.81 11.95
CA GLY A 76 -18.28 1.46 13.38
C GLY A 76 -17.55 2.57 14.14
N PRO A 77 -18.03 3.00 15.33
CA PRO A 77 -17.48 4.17 16.01
C PRO A 77 -16.03 3.90 16.39
N ARG A 78 -15.14 4.82 15.98
CA ARG A 78 -13.75 4.83 16.41
C ARG A 78 -13.74 5.07 17.92
N GLY A 79 -13.73 4.00 18.69
CA GLY A 79 -13.37 4.01 20.11
C GLY A 79 -12.02 4.69 20.25
N GLN A 80 -12.03 5.77 21.01
CA GLN A 80 -10.87 6.60 21.27
C GLN A 80 -9.73 5.72 21.82
N ARG A 81 -8.60 5.69 21.09
CA ARG A 81 -7.35 5.16 21.65
C ARG A 81 -6.91 6.10 22.75
N HIS A 82 -7.27 5.78 23.98
CA HIS A 82 -6.65 6.35 25.17
C HIS A 82 -5.20 5.87 25.19
N LEU A 83 -4.27 6.73 24.77
CA LEU A 83 -2.85 6.56 25.07
C LEU A 83 -2.68 6.79 26.58
N PRO A 84 -2.00 5.90 27.33
CA PRO A 84 -1.71 6.17 28.73
C PRO A 84 -0.81 7.40 28.83
N ARG A 85 -1.26 8.41 29.58
CA ARG A 85 -0.48 9.59 29.92
C ARG A 85 0.72 9.15 30.76
N ALA A 86 1.92 9.22 30.18
CA ALA A 86 3.15 9.01 30.93
C ALA A 86 3.33 10.14 31.96
N ALA A 87 3.47 9.71 33.22
CA ALA A 87 4.20 10.34 34.31
C ALA A 87 4.12 11.87 34.45
N ASP A 88 3.31 12.34 35.40
CA ASP A 88 3.61 13.57 36.14
C ASP A 88 4.28 13.17 37.47
N GLN A 89 5.60 12.97 37.42
CA GLN A 89 6.44 12.87 38.60
C GLN A 89 6.68 14.28 39.15
N ARG A 90 5.74 14.82 39.93
CA ARG A 90 5.99 15.99 40.78
C ARG A 90 5.15 15.96 42.06
N GLU A 91 5.46 15.01 42.94
CA GLU A 91 5.25 15.19 44.37
C GLU A 91 6.56 14.89 45.11
N LEU A 92 7.50 15.82 44.98
CA LEU A 92 8.41 16.18 46.06
C LEU A 92 7.90 17.50 46.61
N ARG A 93 7.30 17.49 47.80
CA ARG A 93 7.54 18.41 48.94
C ARG A 93 6.54 18.13 50.04
#